data_AF-A0AAF5DD75-F1
#
_entry.id   AF-A0AAF5DD75-F1
#
_cell.length_a   1.000
_cell.length_b   1.000
_cell.length_c   1.000
_cell.angle_alpha   90.00
_cell.angle_beta   90.00
_cell.angle_gamma   90.00
#
_symmetry.space_group_name_H-M   'P 1'
#
loop_
_entity.id
_entity.type
_entity.pdbx_description
1 polymer ?
#
loop_
_entity_poly.entity_id
_entity_poly.type
_entity_poly.pdbx_seq_one_letter_code
_entity_poly.pdbx_strand_id
1 'polypeptide(L)'
;MKTTAQIGITKSPSTRIKMSIQWTIVAGILYTEIVFVILLVLPWIRPTIWKKFFNSRVITAISHKSTIASYSTIFVLTLLFLDAARECAKYSNTTLIENSLLKGAADVDTAIHMRLFRSQRNLYISGFALLLFLVINRIVGLLVRSAQLQASAEAAMKQAESATKTAKTLMDSEDKDESASKILELEKELEKVKKDRDAMKEQAENLSKEYERVSDLLTKFENGDDFFFNFYLQLLRSSLVIELYRGLIFSFEDGKCF
;
A
#
# COMPACT_ATOMS: atom_id res chain seq x y z
N MET A 1 -52.45 -58.31 -2.41
CA MET A 1 -51.17 -58.21 -1.67
C MET A 1 -50.68 -56.78 -1.79
N LYS A 2 -50.80 -55.99 -0.71
CA LYS A 2 -50.36 -54.59 -0.66
C LYS A 2 -48.89 -54.58 -0.20
N THR A 3 -47.97 -54.15 -1.05
CA THR A 3 -46.58 -53.87 -0.65
C THR A 3 -46.25 -52.44 -1.03
N THR A 4 -46.45 -51.55 -0.08
CA THR A 4 -45.99 -50.16 -0.08
C THR A 4 -44.48 -50.14 0.19
N ALA A 5 -43.67 -49.93 -0.84
CA ALA A 5 -42.24 -49.66 -0.67
C ALA A 5 -42.06 -48.16 -0.38
N GLN A 6 -41.71 -47.83 0.85
CA GLN A 6 -41.26 -46.49 1.22
C GLN A 6 -39.90 -46.21 0.58
N ILE A 7 -39.88 -45.32 -0.39
CA ILE A 7 -38.65 -44.77 -0.96
C ILE A 7 -38.09 -43.77 0.06
N GLY A 8 -37.01 -44.18 0.73
CA GLY A 8 -36.32 -43.39 1.73
C GLY A 8 -35.80 -42.07 1.14
N ILE A 9 -36.17 -40.98 1.79
CA ILE A 9 -35.57 -39.66 1.57
C ILE A 9 -34.13 -39.72 2.08
N THR A 10 -33.19 -39.98 1.17
CA THR A 10 -31.76 -39.85 1.46
C THR A 10 -31.46 -38.37 1.65
N LYS A 11 -31.12 -38.02 2.88
CA LYS A 11 -30.65 -36.68 3.27
C LYS A 11 -29.36 -36.41 2.50
N SER A 12 -29.45 -35.63 1.43
CA SER A 12 -28.28 -35.21 0.63
C SER A 12 -27.22 -34.61 1.56
N PRO A 13 -25.96 -35.07 1.50
CA PRO A 13 -24.90 -34.53 2.33
C PRO A 13 -24.75 -33.05 1.97
N SER A 14 -24.89 -32.18 2.97
CA SER A 14 -24.56 -30.77 2.84
C SER A 14 -23.08 -30.66 2.46
N THR A 15 -22.79 -30.65 1.16
CA THR A 15 -21.50 -30.32 0.58
C THR A 15 -21.28 -28.86 0.91
N ARG A 16 -20.71 -28.62 2.11
CA ARG A 16 -20.16 -27.35 2.54
C ARG A 16 -19.32 -26.83 1.38
N ILE A 17 -19.83 -25.83 0.66
CA ILE A 17 -19.16 -25.19 -0.47
C ILE A 17 -17.95 -24.47 0.11
N LYS A 18 -16.84 -25.20 0.29
CA LYS A 18 -15.55 -24.61 0.61
C LYS A 18 -15.09 -23.94 -0.67
N MET A 19 -15.03 -22.61 -0.65
CA MET A 19 -14.30 -21.84 -1.65
C MET A 19 -12.88 -22.40 -1.75
N SER A 20 -12.27 -22.37 -2.94
CA SER A 20 -10.85 -22.71 -3.06
C SER A 20 -10.06 -21.86 -2.05
N ILE A 21 -9.11 -22.51 -1.37
CA ILE A 21 -8.28 -21.88 -0.33
C ILE A 21 -7.63 -20.60 -0.84
N GLN A 22 -7.20 -20.58 -2.10
CA GLN A 22 -6.68 -19.38 -2.77
C GLN A 22 -7.64 -18.19 -2.64
N TRP A 23 -8.89 -18.36 -3.07
CA TRP A 23 -9.89 -17.28 -3.04
C TRP A 23 -10.35 -16.92 -1.63
N THR A 24 -10.22 -17.83 -0.67
CA THR A 24 -10.45 -17.53 0.74
C THR A 24 -9.38 -16.61 1.31
N ILE A 25 -8.11 -16.84 0.95
CA ILE A 25 -6.99 -15.97 1.35
C ILE A 25 -7.16 -14.57 0.74
N VAL A 26 -7.46 -14.48 -0.55
CA VAL A 26 -7.68 -13.19 -1.24
C VAL A 26 -8.85 -12.44 -0.61
N ALA A 27 -9.96 -13.12 -0.31
CA ALA A 27 -11.08 -12.51 0.40
C ALA A 27 -10.69 -12.03 1.81
N GLY A 28 -9.85 -12.77 2.53
CA GLY A 28 -9.31 -12.36 3.83
C GLY A 28 -8.46 -11.09 3.75
N ILE A 29 -7.63 -10.96 2.72
CA ILE A 29 -6.86 -9.73 2.44
C ILE A 29 -7.83 -8.57 2.19
N LEU A 30 -8.82 -8.76 1.31
CA LEU A 30 -9.84 -7.75 1.02
C LEU A 30 -10.57 -7.26 2.27
N TYR A 31 -11.04 -8.18 3.12
CA TYR A 31 -11.73 -7.79 4.36
C TYR A 31 -10.83 -7.03 5.32
N THR A 32 -9.55 -7.41 5.39
CA THR A 32 -8.55 -6.69 6.19
C THR A 32 -8.36 -5.27 5.65
N GLU A 33 -8.26 -5.11 4.33
CA GLU A 33 -8.14 -3.80 3.66
C GLU A 33 -9.36 -2.92 3.92
N ILE A 34 -10.58 -3.47 3.83
CA ILE A 34 -11.82 -2.73 4.13
C ILE A 34 -11.79 -2.18 5.57
N VAL A 35 -11.42 -3.02 6.55
CA VAL A 35 -11.30 -2.60 7.94
C VAL A 35 -10.24 -1.49 8.07
N PHE A 36 -9.09 -1.65 7.42
CA PHE A 36 -8.03 -0.64 7.41
C PHE A 36 -8.47 0.69 6.80
N VAL A 37 -9.20 0.68 5.68
CA VAL A 37 -9.72 1.91 5.05
C VAL A 37 -10.72 2.60 5.96
N ILE A 38 -11.67 1.86 6.54
CA ILE A 38 -12.65 2.43 7.47
C ILE A 38 -11.94 3.09 8.65
N LEU A 39 -10.92 2.42 9.20
CA LEU A 39 -10.14 2.92 10.32
C LEU A 39 -9.28 4.15 9.93
N LEU A 40 -8.69 4.16 8.73
CA LEU A 40 -7.88 5.28 8.22
C LEU A 40 -8.70 6.52 7.83
N VAL A 41 -9.92 6.33 7.35
CA VAL A 41 -10.81 7.43 6.89
C VAL A 41 -11.54 8.09 8.07
N LEU A 42 -11.65 7.41 9.22
CA LEU A 42 -12.31 7.96 10.40
C LEU A 42 -11.65 9.27 10.86
N PRO A 43 -12.38 10.41 10.88
CA PRO A 43 -11.83 11.72 11.18
C PRO A 43 -11.40 11.89 12.64
N TRP A 44 -11.73 10.91 13.51
CA TRP A 44 -11.46 10.98 14.93
C TRP A 44 -9.97 10.77 15.27
N ILE A 45 -9.20 10.16 14.38
CA ILE A 45 -7.80 9.84 14.64
C ILE A 45 -6.90 10.95 14.07
N ARG A 46 -6.37 11.80 14.94
CA ARG A 46 -5.44 12.88 14.55
C ARG A 46 -4.21 12.30 13.79
N PRO A 47 -3.71 12.97 12.74
CA PRO A 47 -2.53 12.53 11.98
C PRO A 47 -1.29 12.29 12.86
N THR A 48 -1.16 13.05 13.96
CA THR A 48 -0.06 12.90 14.93
C THR A 48 -0.09 11.57 15.68
N ILE A 49 -1.27 10.97 15.89
CA ILE A 49 -1.42 9.65 16.52
C ILE A 49 -0.93 8.57 15.55
N TRP A 50 -1.33 8.66 14.28
CA TRP A 50 -0.84 7.80 13.22
C TRP A 50 0.68 7.92 13.06
N LYS A 51 1.22 9.14 13.07
CA LYS A 51 2.68 9.34 13.07
C LYS A 51 3.34 8.60 14.24
N LYS A 52 2.81 8.73 15.47
CA LYS A 52 3.35 7.97 16.62
C LYS A 52 3.25 6.45 16.43
N PHE A 53 2.14 5.97 15.88
CA PHE A 53 1.94 4.54 15.61
C PHE A 53 2.93 4.03 14.55
N PHE A 54 3.03 4.72 13.41
CA PHE A 54 3.95 4.38 12.32
C PHE A 54 5.44 4.60 12.66
N ASN A 55 5.77 5.52 13.58
CA ASN A 55 7.13 5.67 14.12
C ASN A 55 7.44 4.74 15.29
N SER A 56 6.54 3.82 15.66
CA SER A 56 6.90 2.79 16.62
C SER A 56 8.02 1.93 16.05
N ARG A 57 8.98 1.56 16.91
CA ARG A 57 10.21 0.84 16.53
C ARG A 57 9.94 -0.42 15.68
N VAL A 58 8.79 -1.05 15.90
CA VAL A 58 8.32 -2.23 15.16
C VAL A 58 7.90 -1.89 13.73
N ILE A 59 7.14 -0.82 13.54
CA ILE A 59 6.68 -0.40 12.22
C ILE A 59 7.80 0.27 11.43
N THR A 60 8.68 1.02 12.08
CA THR A 60 9.85 1.64 11.42
C THR A 60 10.86 0.59 10.94
N ALA A 61 11.01 -0.54 11.64
CA ALA A 61 11.81 -1.67 11.14
C ALA A 61 11.23 -2.28 9.86
N ILE A 62 9.90 -2.31 9.73
CA ILE A 62 9.18 -2.77 8.53
C ILE A 62 9.17 -1.68 7.44
N SER A 63 9.15 -0.40 7.83
CA SER A 63 8.98 0.72 6.91
C SER A 63 10.15 0.87 5.95
N HIS A 64 11.36 0.49 6.35
CA HIS A 64 12.55 0.56 5.49
C HIS A 64 12.42 -0.33 4.24
N LYS A 65 11.54 -1.33 4.25
CA LYS A 65 11.20 -2.16 3.08
C LYS A 65 9.76 -1.96 2.57
N SER A 66 9.01 -1.02 3.15
CA SER A 66 7.57 -0.89 2.87
C SER A 66 7.27 -0.42 1.45
N THR A 67 8.15 0.35 0.81
CA THR A 67 7.97 0.78 -0.59
C THR A 67 8.15 -0.39 -1.55
N ILE A 68 9.20 -1.19 -1.37
CA ILE A 68 9.39 -2.44 -2.13
C ILE A 68 8.20 -3.39 -1.88
N ALA A 69 7.79 -3.55 -0.62
CA ALA A 69 6.69 -4.43 -0.26
C ALA A 69 5.35 -3.97 -0.88
N SER A 70 5.07 -2.66 -0.90
CA SER A 70 3.85 -2.14 -1.52
C SER A 70 3.85 -2.33 -3.03
N TYR A 71 4.96 -2.05 -3.73
CA TYR A 71 5.06 -2.32 -5.17
C TYR A 71 4.91 -3.81 -5.49
N SER A 72 5.55 -4.69 -4.71
CA SER A 72 5.42 -6.14 -4.90
C SER A 72 3.99 -6.63 -4.67
N THR A 73 3.27 -6.06 -3.71
CA THR A 73 1.89 -6.43 -3.41
C THR A 73 0.93 -5.95 -4.50
N ILE A 74 1.10 -4.71 -4.99
CA ILE A 74 0.35 -4.19 -6.16
C ILE A 74 0.56 -5.12 -7.35
N PHE A 75 1.79 -5.54 -7.61
CA PHE A 75 2.12 -6.43 -8.70
C PHE A 75 1.42 -7.79 -8.56
N VAL A 76 1.50 -8.43 -7.38
CA VAL A 76 0.83 -9.71 -7.11
C VAL A 76 -0.70 -9.60 -7.25
N LEU A 77 -1.32 -8.55 -6.69
CA LEU A 77 -2.76 -8.31 -6.81
C LEU A 77 -3.17 -8.06 -8.27
N THR A 78 -2.33 -7.38 -9.05
CA THR A 78 -2.57 -7.16 -10.49
C THR A 78 -2.54 -8.48 -11.25
N LEU A 79 -1.58 -9.37 -10.96
CA LEU A 79 -1.53 -10.70 -11.58
C LEU A 79 -2.77 -11.54 -11.23
N LEU A 80 -3.18 -11.53 -9.95
CA LEU A 80 -4.40 -12.20 -9.49
C LEU A 80 -5.66 -11.67 -10.19
N PHE A 81 -5.73 -10.35 -10.38
CA PHE A 81 -6.83 -9.72 -11.10
C PHE A 81 -6.83 -10.11 -12.58
N LEU A 82 -5.67 -10.11 -13.24
CA LEU A 82 -5.55 -10.52 -14.64
C LEU A 82 -5.87 -12.01 -14.84
N ASP A 83 -5.47 -12.87 -13.90
CA ASP A 83 -5.82 -14.29 -13.91
C ASP A 83 -7.34 -14.48 -13.78
N ALA A 84 -7.97 -13.78 -12.83
CA ALA A 84 -9.42 -13.79 -12.68
C ALA A 84 -10.15 -13.23 -13.92
N ALA A 85 -9.60 -12.20 -14.56
CA ALA A 85 -10.16 -11.60 -15.77
C ALA A 85 -10.09 -12.56 -16.95
N ARG A 86 -8.93 -13.21 -17.14
CA ARG A 86 -8.74 -14.24 -18.15
C ARG A 86 -9.70 -15.40 -17.92
N GLU A 87 -9.84 -15.88 -16.69
CA GLU A 87 -10.73 -17.00 -16.40
C GLU A 87 -12.22 -16.62 -16.57
N CYS A 88 -12.59 -15.37 -16.25
CA CYS A 88 -13.91 -14.83 -16.54
C CYS A 88 -14.18 -14.76 -18.06
N ALA A 89 -13.23 -14.24 -18.84
CA ALA A 89 -13.35 -14.16 -20.30
C ALA A 89 -13.44 -15.56 -20.94
N LYS A 90 -12.62 -16.51 -20.49
CA LYS A 90 -12.63 -17.89 -20.97
C LYS A 90 -14.01 -18.54 -20.79
N TYR A 91 -14.56 -18.50 -19.58
CA TYR A 91 -15.88 -19.10 -19.34
C TYR A 91 -16.99 -18.33 -20.05
N SER A 92 -16.89 -17.00 -20.16
CA SER A 92 -17.86 -16.18 -20.89
C SER A 92 -17.94 -16.58 -22.37
N ASN A 93 -16.79 -16.74 -23.03
CA ASN A 93 -16.71 -17.16 -24.42
C ASN A 93 -17.21 -18.60 -24.63
N THR A 94 -16.93 -19.49 -23.67
CA THR A 94 -17.41 -20.88 -23.74
C THR A 94 -18.94 -20.94 -23.63
N THR A 95 -19.57 -20.12 -22.77
CA THR A 95 -21.04 -20.00 -22.72
C THR A 95 -21.64 -19.56 -24.05
N LEU A 96 -21.01 -18.66 -24.80
CA LEU A 96 -21.54 -18.21 -26.10
C LEU A 96 -21.45 -19.32 -27.16
N ILE A 97 -20.33 -20.03 -27.21
CA ILE A 97 -20.10 -21.09 -28.19
C ILE A 97 -21.02 -22.28 -27.91
N GLU A 98 -21.13 -22.75 -26.66
CA GLU A 98 -21.99 -23.90 -26.34
C GLU A 98 -23.48 -23.60 -26.50
N ASN A 99 -23.95 -22.39 -26.14
CA ASN A 99 -25.32 -21.97 -26.43
C ASN A 99 -25.65 -21.96 -27.93
N SER A 100 -24.63 -21.78 -28.80
CA SER A 100 -24.82 -21.81 -30.26
C SER A 100 -24.78 -23.22 -30.86
N LEU A 101 -24.05 -24.17 -30.25
CA LEU A 101 -23.78 -25.50 -30.81
C LEU A 101 -24.57 -26.64 -30.14
N LEU A 102 -24.94 -26.51 -28.87
CA LEU A 102 -25.41 -27.62 -28.04
C LEU A 102 -26.69 -27.28 -27.29
N LYS A 103 -27.81 -27.10 -28.02
CA LYS A 103 -29.17 -26.95 -27.47
C LYS A 103 -29.74 -28.17 -26.72
N GLY A 104 -28.91 -29.12 -26.26
CA GLY A 104 -29.38 -30.44 -25.78
C GLY A 104 -28.73 -31.02 -24.52
N ALA A 105 -27.64 -30.44 -24.00
CA ALA A 105 -26.94 -30.98 -22.82
C ALA A 105 -27.11 -30.04 -21.61
N ALA A 106 -28.31 -30.04 -21.01
CA ALA A 106 -28.66 -29.15 -19.89
C ALA A 106 -27.69 -29.21 -18.70
N ASP A 107 -27.09 -30.38 -18.44
CA ASP A 107 -26.13 -30.56 -17.34
C ASP A 107 -24.77 -29.89 -17.61
N VAL A 108 -24.36 -29.76 -18.88
CA VAL A 108 -23.08 -29.09 -19.23
C VAL A 108 -23.25 -27.58 -19.15
N ASP A 109 -24.35 -27.06 -19.69
CA ASP A 109 -24.67 -25.64 -19.68
C ASP A 109 -24.76 -25.08 -18.25
N THR A 110 -25.45 -25.81 -17.36
CA THR A 110 -25.52 -25.43 -15.93
C THR A 110 -24.15 -25.42 -15.26
N ALA A 111 -23.25 -26.37 -15.57
CA ALA A 111 -21.91 -26.40 -15.01
C ALA A 111 -21.05 -25.21 -15.47
N ILE A 112 -21.17 -24.78 -16.73
CA ILE A 112 -20.44 -23.62 -17.25
C ILE A 112 -20.99 -22.34 -16.66
N HIS A 113 -22.30 -22.17 -16.60
CA HIS A 113 -22.91 -21.02 -15.93
C HIS A 113 -22.44 -20.90 -14.47
N MET A 114 -22.37 -22.01 -13.73
CA MET A 114 -21.82 -21.99 -12.36
C MET A 114 -20.33 -21.60 -12.30
N ARG A 115 -19.51 -22.01 -13.27
CA ARG A 115 -18.10 -21.61 -13.35
C ARG A 115 -17.95 -20.13 -13.69
N LEU A 116 -18.79 -19.61 -14.59
CA LEU A 116 -18.85 -18.19 -14.93
C LEU A 116 -19.23 -17.33 -13.72
N PHE A 117 -20.26 -17.70 -12.96
CA PHE A 117 -20.61 -16.99 -11.72
C PHE A 117 -19.47 -17.03 -10.68
N ARG A 118 -18.74 -18.14 -10.61
CA ARG A 118 -17.59 -18.26 -9.71
C ARG A 118 -16.43 -17.36 -10.15
N SER A 119 -16.11 -17.29 -11.45
CA SER A 119 -15.03 -16.42 -11.95
C SER A 119 -15.38 -14.94 -11.86
N GLN A 120 -16.62 -14.54 -12.13
CA GLN A 120 -17.10 -13.17 -11.95
C GLN A 120 -16.91 -12.68 -10.51
N ARG A 121 -17.31 -13.47 -9.51
CA ARG A 121 -17.11 -13.11 -8.10
C ARG A 121 -15.63 -12.94 -7.75
N ASN A 122 -14.77 -13.83 -8.25
CA ASN A 122 -13.33 -13.78 -8.01
C ASN A 122 -12.68 -12.56 -8.67
N LEU A 123 -13.18 -12.15 -9.84
CA LEU A 123 -12.77 -10.91 -10.50
C LEU A 123 -13.09 -9.68 -9.65
N TYR A 124 -14.31 -9.61 -9.09
CA TYR A 124 -14.67 -8.51 -8.19
C TYR A 124 -13.81 -8.50 -6.92
N ILE A 125 -13.63 -9.64 -6.27
CA ILE A 125 -12.82 -9.73 -5.04
C ILE A 125 -11.38 -9.25 -5.28
N SER A 126 -10.73 -9.75 -6.34
CA SER A 126 -9.36 -9.35 -6.67
C SER A 126 -9.26 -7.89 -7.12
N GLY A 127 -10.22 -7.41 -7.92
CA GLY A 127 -10.26 -6.03 -8.38
C GLY A 127 -10.49 -5.02 -7.24
N PHE A 128 -11.41 -5.32 -6.32
CA PHE A 128 -11.61 -4.50 -5.14
C PHE A 128 -10.39 -4.51 -4.22
N ALA A 129 -9.73 -5.67 -4.05
CA ALA A 129 -8.52 -5.74 -3.22
C ALA A 129 -7.40 -4.86 -3.80
N LEU A 130 -7.17 -4.97 -5.11
CA LEU A 130 -6.20 -4.12 -5.82
C LEU A 130 -6.52 -2.63 -5.63
N LEU A 131 -7.79 -2.23 -5.83
CA LEU A 131 -8.20 -0.84 -5.70
C LEU A 131 -8.05 -0.32 -4.27
N LEU A 132 -8.50 -1.08 -3.27
CA LEU A 132 -8.36 -0.69 -1.87
C LEU A 132 -6.91 -0.62 -1.44
N PHE A 133 -6.06 -1.55 -1.89
CA PHE A 133 -4.63 -1.49 -1.60
C PHE A 133 -3.97 -0.21 -2.13
N LEU A 134 -4.30 0.21 -3.36
CA LEU A 134 -3.83 1.48 -3.93
C LEU A 134 -4.32 2.69 -3.12
N VAL A 135 -5.59 2.69 -2.72
CA VAL A 135 -6.21 3.74 -1.90
C VAL A 135 -5.55 3.82 -0.53
N ILE A 136 -5.32 2.69 0.15
CA ILE A 136 -4.65 2.64 1.45
C ILE A 136 -3.24 3.23 1.35
N ASN A 137 -2.44 2.79 0.37
CA ASN A 137 -1.09 3.32 0.19
C ASN A 137 -1.09 4.84 -0.02
N ARG A 138 -2.06 5.35 -0.79
CA ARG A 138 -2.21 6.79 -1.00
C ARG A 138 -2.61 7.51 0.29
N ILE A 139 -3.59 7.01 1.03
CA ILE A 139 -4.07 7.63 2.28
C ILE A 139 -2.99 7.63 3.36
N VAL A 140 -2.28 6.52 3.55
CA VAL A 140 -1.17 6.42 4.51
C VAL A 140 -0.07 7.42 4.17
N GLY A 141 0.32 7.51 2.88
CA GLY A 141 1.32 8.49 2.44
C GLY A 141 0.89 9.93 2.69
N LEU A 142 -0.39 10.26 2.44
CA LEU A 142 -0.94 11.59 2.72
C LEU A 142 -0.99 11.88 4.23
N LEU A 143 -1.36 10.91 5.07
CA LEU A 143 -1.40 11.06 6.53
C LEU A 143 -0.01 11.33 7.11
N VAL A 144 1.02 10.59 6.66
CA VAL A 144 2.40 10.80 7.12
C VAL A 144 2.89 12.20 6.74
N ARG A 145 2.68 12.63 5.48
CA ARG A 145 3.05 13.98 5.04
C ARG A 145 2.28 15.05 5.79
N SER A 146 0.98 14.88 6.01
CA SER A 146 0.15 15.80 6.79
C SER A 146 0.66 15.94 8.22
N ALA A 147 1.02 14.83 8.87
CA ALA A 147 1.58 14.86 10.23
C ALA A 147 2.97 15.51 10.30
N GLN A 148 3.81 15.35 9.28
CA GLN A 148 5.09 16.04 9.17
C GLN A 148 4.89 17.55 8.98
N LEU A 149 3.97 17.94 8.08
CA LEU A 149 3.66 19.34 7.81
C LEU A 149 3.08 20.03 9.04
N GLN A 150 2.19 19.37 9.78
CA GLN A 150 1.63 19.89 11.02
C GLN A 150 2.70 20.06 12.11
N ALA A 151 3.61 19.09 12.26
CA ALA A 151 4.71 19.20 13.22
C ALA A 151 5.70 20.32 12.84
N SER A 152 5.99 20.49 11.54
CA SER A 152 6.84 21.58 11.04
C SER A 152 6.20 22.95 11.26
N ALA A 153 4.91 23.09 10.99
CA ALA A 153 4.15 24.32 11.22
C ALA A 153 4.12 24.70 12.71
N GLU A 154 3.91 23.73 13.61
CA GLU A 154 3.93 23.99 15.06
C GLU A 154 5.33 24.41 15.55
N ALA A 155 6.39 23.80 15.02
CA ALA A 155 7.77 24.20 15.32
C ALA A 155 8.07 25.62 14.82
N ALA A 156 7.67 25.96 13.59
CA ALA A 156 7.85 27.29 13.02
C ALA A 156 7.08 28.37 13.80
N MET A 157 5.83 28.08 14.20
CA MET A 157 5.04 29.00 15.04
C MET A 157 5.70 29.25 16.40
N LYS A 158 6.19 28.21 17.07
CA LYS A 158 6.91 28.36 18.35
C LYS A 158 8.19 29.17 18.20
N GLN A 159 8.92 29.01 17.09
CA GLN A 159 10.11 29.80 16.81
C GLN A 159 9.76 31.28 16.57
N ALA A 160 8.70 31.57 15.82
CA ALA A 160 8.23 32.94 15.57
C ALA A 160 7.72 33.63 16.84
N GLU A 161 6.94 32.93 17.68
CA GLU A 161 6.48 33.44 18.97
C GLU A 161 7.66 33.72 19.92
N SER A 162 8.63 32.80 19.98
CA SER A 162 9.82 32.98 20.81
C SER A 162 10.64 34.20 20.36
N ALA A 163 10.88 34.35 19.05
CA ALA A 163 11.58 35.50 18.50
C ALA A 163 10.84 36.83 18.76
N THR A 164 9.51 36.83 18.61
CA THR A 164 8.67 38.02 18.88
C THR A 164 8.69 38.37 20.37
N LYS A 165 8.63 37.38 21.25
CA LYS A 165 8.69 37.60 22.70
C LYS A 165 10.03 38.18 23.12
N THR A 166 11.14 37.63 22.61
CA THR A 166 12.49 38.15 22.86
C THR A 166 12.65 39.59 22.34
N ALA A 167 12.17 39.88 21.13
CA ALA A 167 12.19 41.23 20.57
C ALA A 167 11.38 42.22 21.43
N LYS A 168 10.19 41.82 21.89
CA LYS A 168 9.34 42.67 22.74
C LYS A 168 9.98 42.94 24.10
N THR A 169 10.57 41.94 24.74
CA THR A 169 11.30 42.14 26.00
C THR A 169 12.52 43.06 25.85
N LEU A 170 13.16 43.08 24.68
CA LEU A 170 14.24 44.04 24.39
C LEU A 170 13.73 45.47 24.17
N MET A 171 12.54 45.64 23.58
CA MET A 171 11.97 46.96 23.32
C MET A 171 11.38 47.61 24.59
N ASP A 172 10.84 46.82 25.52
CA ASP A 172 10.25 47.31 26.78
C ASP A 172 11.29 47.64 27.86
N SER A 173 12.56 47.23 27.71
CA SER A 173 13.63 47.65 28.64
C SER A 173 14.15 49.05 28.27
N GLU A 174 13.60 50.09 28.90
CA GLU A 174 13.94 51.50 28.69
C GLU A 174 15.25 51.98 29.37
N ASP A 175 15.96 51.11 30.10
CA ASP A 175 17.20 51.50 30.78
C ASP A 175 18.45 51.37 29.88
N LYS A 176 19.00 52.54 29.51
CA LYS A 176 20.23 52.67 28.69
C LYS A 176 21.48 52.06 29.34
N ASP A 177 21.51 51.92 30.66
CA ASP A 177 22.64 51.29 31.39
C ASP A 177 22.51 49.76 31.45
N GLU A 178 21.29 49.24 31.55
CA GLU A 178 21.04 47.80 31.46
C GLU A 178 21.33 47.29 30.03
N SER A 179 21.09 48.13 29.03
CA SER A 179 21.38 47.87 27.62
C SER A 179 22.87 47.57 27.35
N ALA A 180 23.80 48.28 28.00
CA ALA A 180 25.24 48.01 27.83
C ALA A 180 25.66 46.67 28.47
N SER A 181 25.10 46.34 29.63
CA SER A 181 25.33 45.04 30.28
C SER A 181 24.73 43.88 29.47
N LYS A 182 23.53 44.07 28.92
CA LYS A 182 22.85 43.10 28.05
C LYS A 182 23.56 42.96 26.71
N ILE A 183 24.14 44.03 26.15
CA ILE A 183 24.98 43.94 24.94
C ILE A 183 26.22 43.09 25.21
N LEU A 184 26.91 43.26 26.35
CA LEU A 184 28.04 42.41 26.72
C LEU A 184 27.64 40.96 27.00
N GLU A 185 26.48 40.75 27.60
CA GLU A 185 25.94 39.40 27.84
C GLU A 185 25.53 38.73 26.51
N LEU A 186 24.91 39.48 25.60
CA LEU A 186 24.59 39.07 24.23
C LEU A 186 25.85 38.82 23.40
N GLU A 187 26.93 39.58 23.56
CA GLU A 187 28.20 39.31 22.88
C GLU A 187 28.81 38.00 23.37
N LYS A 188 28.78 37.73 24.68
CA LYS A 188 29.18 36.42 25.24
C LYS A 188 28.29 35.29 24.77
N GLU A 189 26.98 35.52 24.70
CA GLU A 189 26.02 34.53 24.21
C GLU A 189 26.20 34.30 22.71
N LEU A 190 26.48 35.33 21.93
CA LEU A 190 26.79 35.25 20.49
C LEU A 190 28.12 34.55 20.23
N GLU A 191 29.12 34.73 21.12
CA GLU A 191 30.38 33.99 21.06
C GLU A 191 30.17 32.49 21.39
N LYS A 192 29.37 32.18 22.41
CA LYS A 192 28.96 30.80 22.72
C LYS A 192 28.17 30.18 21.57
N VAL A 193 27.19 30.88 21.02
CA VAL A 193 26.39 30.45 19.87
C VAL A 193 27.27 30.27 18.63
N LYS A 194 28.28 31.13 18.41
CA LYS A 194 29.27 30.92 17.34
C LYS A 194 30.04 29.62 17.53
N LYS A 195 30.55 29.36 18.74
CA LYS A 195 31.25 28.11 19.08
C LYS A 195 30.35 26.89 18.88
N ASP A 196 29.11 26.92 19.39
CA ASP A 196 28.15 25.84 19.20
C ASP A 196 27.76 25.66 17.73
N ARG A 197 27.65 26.75 16.97
CA ARG A 197 27.39 26.73 15.53
C ARG A 197 28.56 26.12 14.76
N ASP A 198 29.80 26.44 15.13
CA ASP A 198 30.99 25.85 14.51
C ASP A 198 31.11 24.36 14.87
N ALA A 199 30.82 23.97 16.12
CA ALA A 199 30.75 22.57 16.54
C ALA A 199 29.61 21.81 15.84
N MET A 200 28.42 22.40 15.69
CA MET A 200 27.31 21.81 14.93
C MET A 200 27.65 21.70 13.45
N LYS A 201 28.36 22.67 12.87
CA LYS A 201 28.81 22.61 11.49
C LYS A 201 29.78 21.44 11.28
N GLU A 202 30.75 21.26 12.19
CA GLU A 202 31.67 20.13 12.16
C GLU A 202 30.94 18.78 12.30
N GLN A 203 29.95 18.70 13.20
CA GLN A 203 29.11 17.51 13.33
C GLN A 203 28.28 17.24 12.07
N ALA A 204 27.74 18.28 11.42
CA ALA A 204 26.99 18.16 10.17
C ALA A 204 27.89 17.71 9.01
N GLU A 205 29.12 18.21 8.92
CA GLU A 205 30.12 17.78 7.93
C GLU A 205 30.51 16.31 8.13
N ASN A 206 30.77 15.89 9.38
CA ASN A 206 31.04 14.48 9.68
C ASN A 206 29.83 13.58 9.39
N LEU A 207 28.61 14.03 9.71
CA LEU A 207 27.40 13.28 9.39
C LEU A 207 27.20 13.17 7.87
N SER A 208 27.49 14.23 7.12
CA SER A 208 27.43 14.21 5.66
C SER A 208 28.41 13.21 5.06
N LYS A 209 29.65 13.13 5.59
CA LYS A 209 30.64 12.14 5.16
C LYS A 209 30.20 10.70 5.46
N GLU A 210 29.64 10.43 6.64
CA GLU A 210 29.11 9.10 6.94
C GLU A 210 27.89 8.75 6.07
N TYR A 211 27.03 9.73 5.79
CA TYR A 211 25.92 9.55 4.87
C TYR A 211 26.39 9.20 3.46
N GLU A 212 27.42 9.89 2.96
CA GLU A 212 28.02 9.63 1.66
C GLU A 212 28.65 8.23 1.61
N ARG A 213 29.38 7.83 2.66
CA ARG A 213 29.96 6.49 2.81
C ARG A 213 28.89 5.40 2.81
N VAL A 214 27.80 5.59 3.54
CA VAL A 214 26.68 4.63 3.59
C VAL A 214 25.93 4.59 2.27
N SER A 215 25.74 5.74 1.60
CA SER A 215 25.12 5.82 0.27
C SER A 215 25.94 5.07 -0.77
N ASP A 216 27.28 5.19 -0.73
CA ASP A 216 28.16 4.47 -1.66
C ASP A 216 28.12 2.96 -1.42
N LEU A 217 28.05 2.52 -0.15
CA LEU A 217 27.84 1.12 0.21
C LEU A 217 26.48 0.59 -0.24
N LEU A 218 25.42 1.38 -0.08
CA LEU A 218 24.07 1.03 -0.56
C LEU A 218 24.05 0.91 -2.08
N THR A 219 24.67 1.83 -2.79
CA THR A 219 24.76 1.78 -4.27
C THR A 219 25.50 0.52 -4.73
N LYS A 220 26.58 0.13 -4.02
CA LYS A 220 27.30 -1.12 -4.28
C LYS A 220 26.47 -2.37 -3.97
N PHE A 221 25.64 -2.35 -2.94
CA PHE A 221 24.72 -3.45 -2.61
C PHE A 221 23.51 -3.51 -3.56
N GLU A 222 22.95 -2.37 -3.95
CA GLU A 222 21.79 -2.29 -4.84
C GLU A 222 22.13 -2.74 -6.26
N ASN A 223 23.38 -2.52 -6.71
CA ASN A 223 23.91 -3.13 -7.92
C ASN A 223 24.13 -4.65 -7.81
N GLY A 224 24.16 -5.21 -6.60
CA GLY A 224 24.25 -6.65 -6.33
C GLY A 224 22.89 -7.32 -6.07
N ASP A 225 21.92 -6.57 -5.53
CA ASP A 225 20.56 -7.02 -5.19
C ASP A 225 19.58 -6.85 -6.35
N ASP A 226 20.06 -7.18 -7.55
CA ASP A 226 19.31 -7.29 -8.79
C ASP A 226 18.29 -8.46 -8.75
N PHE A 227 17.99 -8.99 -7.56
CA PHE A 227 17.04 -10.06 -7.31
C PHE A 227 15.63 -9.68 -7.76
N PHE A 228 15.17 -8.45 -7.53
CA PHE A 228 13.83 -8.03 -7.95
C PHE A 228 13.74 -7.77 -9.45
N PHE A 229 14.78 -7.20 -10.07
CA PHE A 229 14.83 -6.99 -11.51
C PHE A 229 15.02 -8.32 -12.26
N ASN A 230 15.85 -9.21 -11.75
CA ASN A 230 15.99 -10.58 -12.28
C ASN A 230 14.74 -11.42 -12.01
N PHE A 231 14.08 -11.30 -10.86
CA PHE A 231 12.80 -11.97 -10.62
C PHE A 231 11.70 -11.43 -11.55
N TYR A 232 11.69 -10.13 -11.83
CA TYR A 232 10.80 -9.50 -12.81
C TYR A 232 11.05 -10.03 -14.22
N LEU A 233 12.31 -10.06 -14.67
CA LEU A 233 12.68 -10.65 -15.98
C LEU A 233 12.40 -12.16 -16.04
N GLN A 234 12.61 -12.89 -14.95
CA GLN A 234 12.33 -14.32 -14.84
C GLN A 234 10.83 -14.61 -14.93
N LEU A 235 9.99 -13.77 -14.30
CA LEU A 235 8.53 -13.87 -14.35
C LEU A 235 7.96 -13.45 -15.71
N LEU A 236 8.46 -12.35 -16.29
CA LEU A 236 8.07 -11.92 -17.64
C LEU A 236 8.46 -12.96 -18.70
N ARG A 237 9.56 -13.69 -18.49
CA ARG A 237 9.98 -14.80 -19.34
C ARG A 237 9.25 -16.11 -19.02
N SER A 238 8.50 -16.19 -17.92
CA SER A 238 7.75 -17.40 -17.60
C SER A 238 6.65 -17.62 -18.64
N SER A 239 6.54 -18.85 -19.15
CA SER A 239 5.51 -19.22 -20.14
C SER A 239 4.10 -18.79 -19.72
N LEU A 240 3.82 -18.75 -18.41
CA LEU A 240 2.51 -18.39 -17.89
C LEU A 240 2.15 -16.92 -18.16
N VAL A 241 3.10 -15.99 -18.00
CA VAL A 241 2.88 -14.56 -18.28
C VAL A 241 2.81 -14.30 -19.78
N ILE A 242 3.65 -14.98 -20.57
CA ILE A 242 3.64 -14.87 -22.03
C ILE A 242 2.30 -15.38 -22.59
N GLU A 243 1.81 -16.54 -22.13
CA GLU A 243 0.49 -17.08 -22.51
C GLU A 243 -0.67 -16.20 -22.03
N LEU A 244 -0.52 -15.52 -20.89
CA LEU A 244 -1.50 -14.55 -20.40
C LEU A 244 -1.58 -13.34 -21.34
N TYR A 245 -0.45 -12.75 -21.70
CA TYR A 245 -0.39 -11.63 -22.65
C TYR A 245 -0.88 -12.04 -24.04
N ARG A 246 -0.49 -13.22 -24.52
CA ARG A 246 -0.93 -13.76 -25.82
C ARG A 246 -2.44 -13.98 -25.84
N GLY A 247 -3.00 -14.55 -24.79
CA GLY A 247 -4.46 -14.75 -24.66
C GLY A 247 -5.24 -13.45 -24.48
N LEU A 248 -4.66 -12.44 -23.84
CA LEU A 248 -5.26 -11.11 -23.70
C LEU A 248 -5.27 -10.35 -25.03
N ILE A 249 -4.15 -10.38 -25.77
CA ILE A 249 -4.05 -9.80 -27.12
C ILE A 249 -5.04 -10.47 -28.07
N PHE A 250 -5.11 -11.81 -28.06
CA PHE A 250 -6.05 -12.55 -28.90
C PHE A 250 -7.51 -12.26 -28.54
N SER A 251 -7.83 -12.13 -27.24
CA SER A 251 -9.19 -11.72 -26.80
C SER A 251 -9.53 -10.27 -27.18
N PHE A 252 -8.53 -9.42 -27.37
CA PHE A 252 -8.73 -8.03 -27.78
C PHE A 252 -8.85 -7.90 -29.31
N GLU A 253 -8.15 -8.74 -30.07
CA GLU A 253 -8.29 -8.84 -31.53
C GLU A 253 -9.61 -9.48 -31.97
N ASP A 254 -10.13 -10.45 -31.20
CA ASP A 254 -11.46 -11.04 -31.44
C ASP A 254 -12.61 -10.18 -30.88
N GLY A 255 -12.31 -8.98 -30.40
CA GLY A 255 -13.21 -8.00 -29.82
C GLY A 255 -14.17 -7.35 -30.83
N LYS A 256 -15.18 -8.12 -31.26
CA LYS A 256 -16.54 -7.59 -31.28
C LYS A 256 -16.94 -7.27 -29.84
N CYS A 257 -16.53 -6.11 -29.35
CA CYS A 257 -17.01 -5.54 -28.09
C CYS A 257 -17.39 -4.08 -28.32
N PHE A 258 -18.51 -3.90 -29.04
CA PHE A 258 -19.71 -3.19 -28.59
C PHE A 258 -20.93 -3.94 -29.14
#